data_AF-A0AAW1VV57-F1
#
_entry.id   AF-A0AAW1VV57-F1
#
_cell.length_a   1.000
_cell.length_b   1.000
_cell.length_c   1.000
_cell.angle_alpha   90.00
_cell.angle_beta   90.00
_cell.angle_gamma   90.00
#
_symmetry.space_group_name_H-M   'P 1'
#
loop_
_entity.id
_entity.type
_entity.pdbx_description
1 polymer ?
#
loop_
_entity_poly.entity_id
_entity_poly.type
_entity_poly.pdbx_seq_one_letter_code
_entity_poly.pdbx_strand_id
1 'polypeptide(L)'
;MELEPWQSIFQDLLTIRHLRNLVATFHSIVDERRSQKKTGNFLTKKKDMMDALLDVEDEDGRKLTDEEIIDVLLMYLNAGHESSGHTMMWATILIQEHPEVFQKAKAEQEEILKRRQLTQKGLTLKEYREMEYLSKVIDETLRVVSFSLMVF
;
A
#
# COMPACT_ATOMS: atom_id res chain seq x y z
N MET A 1 34.02 8.85 -19.25
CA MET A 1 33.85 8.73 -17.79
C MET A 1 32.92 7.55 -17.61
N GLU A 2 33.49 6.38 -17.38
CA GLU A 2 32.72 5.13 -17.25
C GLU A 2 31.97 5.16 -15.92
N LEU A 3 30.68 4.83 -15.95
CA LEU A 3 29.83 4.80 -14.76
C LEU A 3 30.11 3.52 -13.96
N GLU A 4 30.05 3.62 -12.64
CA GLU A 4 30.29 2.49 -11.74
C GLU A 4 29.26 1.36 -11.95
N PRO A 5 29.62 0.07 -11.72
CA PRO A 5 28.76 -1.08 -12.02
C PRO A 5 27.37 -1.04 -11.35
N TRP A 6 27.27 -0.39 -10.19
CA TRP A 6 26.01 -0.24 -9.46
C TRP A 6 25.10 0.85 -10.05
N GLN A 7 25.67 1.83 -10.74
CA GLN A 7 24.90 2.87 -11.43
C GLN A 7 24.25 2.33 -12.70
N SER A 8 24.87 1.36 -13.40
CA SER A 8 24.26 0.75 -14.59
C SER A 8 23.01 -0.08 -14.28
N ILE A 9 22.94 -0.69 -13.09
CA ILE A 9 21.79 -1.50 -12.64
C ILE A 9 20.50 -0.65 -12.51
N PHE A 10 20.63 0.64 -12.17
CA PHE A 10 19.49 1.56 -12.08
C PHE A 10 19.22 2.32 -13.39
N GLN A 11 20.09 2.19 -14.39
CA GLN A 11 19.99 2.84 -15.68
C GLN A 11 19.32 1.98 -16.77
N ASP A 12 18.74 0.83 -16.41
CA ASP A 12 18.06 -0.03 -17.37
C ASP A 12 16.90 0.72 -18.04
N LEU A 13 16.93 0.79 -19.39
CA LEU A 13 15.91 1.44 -20.22
C LEU A 13 14.49 0.91 -19.94
N LEU A 14 14.38 -0.34 -19.49
CA LEU A 14 13.13 -0.94 -19.06
C LEU A 14 12.62 -0.28 -17.77
N THR A 15 13.45 -0.15 -16.74
CA THR A 15 13.10 0.53 -15.47
C THR A 15 12.69 1.98 -15.71
N ILE A 16 13.45 2.71 -16.54
CA ILE A 16 13.12 4.08 -16.95
C ILE A 16 11.75 4.13 -17.67
N ARG A 17 11.47 3.17 -18.57
CA ARG A 17 10.19 3.09 -19.27
C ARG A 17 9.01 2.81 -18.34
N HIS A 18 9.18 1.95 -17.33
CA HIS A 18 8.12 1.59 -16.39
C HIS A 18 7.80 2.74 -15.45
N LEU A 19 8.84 3.41 -14.94
CA LEU A 19 8.69 4.61 -14.12
C LEU A 19 8.00 5.73 -14.92
N ARG A 20 8.38 5.92 -16.19
CA ARG A 20 7.72 6.90 -17.07
C ARG A 20 6.24 6.61 -17.28
N ASN A 21 5.87 5.34 -17.48
CA ASN A 21 4.48 4.95 -17.63
C ASN A 21 3.70 5.18 -16.33
N LEU A 22 4.29 4.84 -15.18
CA LEU A 22 3.69 5.04 -13.87
C LEU A 22 3.44 6.53 -13.60
N VAL A 23 4.43 7.38 -13.84
CA VAL A 23 4.31 8.84 -13.75
C VAL A 23 3.21 9.36 -14.67
N ALA A 24 3.15 8.89 -15.93
CA ALA A 24 2.09 9.28 -16.85
C ALA A 24 0.68 8.86 -16.37
N THR A 25 0.55 7.70 -15.75
CA THR A 25 -0.70 7.26 -15.11
C THR A 25 -1.08 8.18 -13.95
N PHE A 26 -0.13 8.54 -13.09
CA PHE A 26 -0.39 9.46 -11.98
C PHE A 26 -0.80 10.86 -12.45
N HIS A 27 -0.15 11.41 -13.48
CA HIS A 27 -0.58 12.66 -14.10
C HIS A 27 -2.04 12.58 -14.57
N SER A 28 -2.39 11.53 -15.33
CA SER A 28 -3.76 11.34 -15.80
C SER A 28 -4.78 11.29 -14.67
N ILE A 29 -4.44 10.66 -13.54
CA ILE A 29 -5.31 10.53 -12.37
C ILE A 29 -5.46 11.89 -11.65
N VAL A 30 -4.36 12.64 -11.48
CA VAL A 30 -4.38 13.96 -10.84
C VAL A 30 -5.19 14.95 -11.67
N ASP A 31 -4.98 14.96 -12.98
CA ASP A 31 -5.72 15.81 -13.93
C ASP A 31 -7.22 15.51 -13.90
N GLU A 32 -7.59 14.23 -13.94
CA GLU A 32 -8.98 13.80 -13.86
C GLU A 32 -9.62 14.27 -12.54
N ARG A 33 -8.92 14.09 -11.41
CA ARG A 33 -9.42 14.48 -10.08
C ARG A 33 -9.59 15.99 -9.95
N ARG A 34 -8.67 16.79 -10.49
CA ARG A 34 -8.78 18.26 -10.53
C ARG A 34 -9.96 18.70 -11.40
N SER A 35 -10.17 18.06 -12.54
CA SER A 35 -11.34 18.33 -13.41
C SER A 35 -12.66 18.01 -12.71
N GLN A 36 -12.74 16.88 -12.00
CA GLN A 36 -13.91 16.49 -11.20
C GLN A 36 -14.21 17.49 -10.07
N LYS A 37 -13.19 18.04 -9.40
CA LYS A 37 -13.36 19.10 -8.40
C LYS A 37 -13.90 20.40 -9.00
N LYS A 38 -13.37 20.83 -10.15
CA LYS A 38 -13.83 22.06 -10.84
C LYS A 38 -15.29 21.98 -11.31
N THR A 39 -15.73 20.80 -11.75
CA THR A 39 -17.08 20.58 -12.30
C THR A 39 -18.15 20.34 -11.23
N GLY A 40 -17.79 20.33 -9.94
CA GLY A 40 -18.76 20.15 -8.84
C GLY A 40 -19.28 18.72 -8.67
N ASN A 41 -18.87 17.77 -9.52
CA ASN A 41 -19.22 16.36 -9.43
C ASN A 41 -18.58 15.62 -8.24
N PHE A 42 -17.77 16.32 -7.44
CA PHE A 42 -16.98 15.75 -6.35
C PHE A 42 -17.77 15.52 -5.04
N LEU A 43 -18.96 16.11 -4.88
CA LEU A 43 -19.66 16.18 -3.58
C LEU A 43 -20.17 14.84 -3.02
N THR A 44 -20.13 13.74 -3.78
CA THR A 44 -20.65 12.43 -3.35
C THR A 44 -19.57 11.37 -3.11
N LYS A 45 -18.29 11.66 -3.40
CA LYS A 45 -17.20 10.68 -3.27
C LYS A 45 -16.53 10.81 -1.89
N LYS A 46 -16.21 9.67 -1.25
CA LYS A 46 -15.41 9.66 -0.03
C LYS A 46 -14.04 10.29 -0.33
N LYS A 47 -13.63 11.26 0.50
CA LYS A 47 -12.30 11.85 0.41
C LYS A 47 -11.23 10.79 0.69
N ASP A 48 -10.19 10.76 -0.14
CA ASP A 48 -8.99 9.95 0.09
C ASP A 48 -7.72 10.81 0.21
N MET A 49 -6.57 10.15 0.34
CA MET A 49 -5.27 10.82 0.48
C MET A 49 -4.97 11.80 -0.66
N MET A 50 -5.37 11.49 -1.90
CA MET A 50 -5.11 12.36 -3.04
C MET A 50 -5.97 13.63 -2.95
N ASP A 51 -7.20 13.52 -2.44
CA ASP A 51 -8.02 14.71 -2.18
C ASP A 51 -7.42 15.60 -1.10
N ALA A 52 -6.84 14.99 -0.06
CA ALA A 52 -6.15 15.70 1.00
C ALA A 52 -4.92 16.45 0.45
N LEU A 53 -4.11 15.80 -0.39
CA LEU A 53 -2.95 16.43 -1.05
C LEU A 53 -3.35 17.55 -2.01
N LEU A 54 -4.51 17.45 -2.67
CA LEU A 54 -5.04 18.51 -3.53
C LEU A 54 -5.61 19.70 -2.74
N ASP A 55 -6.08 19.46 -1.52
CA ASP A 55 -6.69 20.47 -0.65
C ASP A 55 -5.69 21.12 0.32
N VAL A 56 -4.50 20.53 0.51
CA VAL A 56 -3.53 21.01 1.50
C VAL A 56 -2.93 22.36 1.08
N GLU A 57 -2.86 23.26 2.04
CA GLU A 57 -2.23 24.58 1.96
C GLU A 57 -1.27 24.72 3.14
N ASP A 58 -0.09 25.31 2.92
CA ASP A 58 0.81 25.68 4.02
C ASP A 58 0.39 26.99 4.71
N GLU A 59 1.16 27.43 5.71
CA GLU A 59 0.87 28.64 6.49
C GLU A 59 0.79 29.92 5.65
N ASP A 60 1.47 29.92 4.49
CA ASP A 60 1.49 31.03 3.53
C ASP A 60 0.40 30.88 2.44
N GLY A 61 -0.41 29.82 2.50
CA GLY A 61 -1.45 29.52 1.52
C GLY A 61 -0.93 28.86 0.23
N ARG A 62 0.31 28.37 0.20
CA ARG A 62 0.87 27.65 -0.95
C ARG A 62 0.25 26.26 -1.04
N LYS A 63 -0.17 25.88 -2.24
CA LYS A 63 -0.60 24.52 -2.57
C LYS A 63 0.55 23.70 -3.12
N LEU A 64 0.45 22.39 -2.97
CA LEU A 64 1.31 21.46 -3.69
C LEU A 64 1.07 21.56 -5.21
N THR A 65 2.17 21.57 -5.94
CA THR A 65 2.20 21.38 -7.40
C THR A 65 1.81 19.95 -7.76
N ASP A 66 1.45 19.71 -9.02
CA ASP A 66 1.07 18.36 -9.47
C ASP A 66 2.27 17.41 -9.38
N GLU A 67 3.46 17.90 -9.67
CA GLU A 67 4.72 17.18 -9.52
C GLU A 67 4.97 16.77 -8.06
N GLU A 68 4.84 17.69 -7.10
CA GLU A 68 4.99 17.38 -5.67
C GLU A 68 3.95 16.35 -5.20
N ILE A 69 2.70 16.44 -5.67
CA ILE A 69 1.66 15.46 -5.33
C ILE A 69 2.03 14.09 -5.89
N ILE A 70 2.46 14.01 -7.14
CA ILE A 70 2.83 12.75 -7.79
C ILE A 70 4.03 12.11 -7.10
N ASP A 71 5.05 12.90 -6.74
CA ASP A 71 6.22 12.42 -6.00
C ASP A 71 5.82 11.81 -4.65
N VAL A 72 4.92 12.47 -3.92
CA VAL A 72 4.37 11.94 -2.66
C VAL A 72 3.59 10.64 -2.88
N LEU A 73 2.74 10.58 -3.92
CA LEU A 73 1.98 9.37 -4.25
C LEU A 73 2.89 8.19 -4.61
N LEU A 74 3.94 8.44 -5.40
CA LEU A 74 4.95 7.44 -5.77
C LEU A 74 5.71 6.93 -4.55
N MET A 75 6.12 7.83 -3.67
CA MET A 75 6.79 7.49 -2.42
C MET A 75 5.92 6.54 -1.57
N TYR A 76 4.66 6.90 -1.33
CA TYR A 76 3.74 6.07 -0.54
C TYR A 76 3.43 4.72 -1.20
N LEU A 77 3.26 4.70 -2.52
CA LEU A 77 3.04 3.46 -3.26
C LEU A 77 4.24 2.51 -3.08
N ASN A 78 5.46 3.00 -3.27
CA ASN A 78 6.67 2.20 -3.11
C ASN A 78 6.85 1.70 -1.67
N ALA A 79 6.65 2.59 -0.69
CA ALA A 79 6.76 2.25 0.73
C ALA A 79 5.81 1.11 1.14
N GLY A 80 4.57 1.11 0.63
CA GLY A 80 3.57 0.09 0.94
C GLY A 80 3.70 -1.20 0.12
N HIS A 81 4.13 -1.10 -1.15
CA HIS A 81 4.14 -2.22 -2.08
C HIS A 81 5.23 -3.24 -1.73
N GLU A 82 6.49 -2.81 -1.68
CA GLU A 82 7.62 -3.73 -1.49
C GLU A 82 7.62 -4.34 -0.08
N SER A 83 7.38 -3.53 0.95
CA SER A 83 7.39 -3.99 2.34
C SER A 83 6.27 -4.98 2.65
N SER A 84 5.04 -4.67 2.23
CA SER A 84 3.87 -5.53 2.47
C SER A 84 3.95 -6.80 1.61
N GLY A 85 4.40 -6.68 0.35
CA GLY A 85 4.61 -7.83 -0.53
C GLY A 85 5.63 -8.81 0.03
N HIS A 86 6.76 -8.30 0.53
CA HIS A 86 7.79 -9.09 1.19
C HIS A 86 7.26 -9.81 2.43
N THR A 87 6.54 -9.08 3.29
CA THR A 87 5.95 -9.64 4.52
C THR A 87 4.91 -10.73 4.19
N MET A 88 4.06 -10.50 3.19
CA MET A 88 3.04 -11.46 2.75
C MET A 88 3.67 -12.75 2.21
N MET A 89 4.72 -12.62 1.40
CA MET A 89 5.47 -13.76 0.87
C MET A 89 6.03 -14.61 2.01
N TRP A 90 6.73 -14.00 2.96
CA TRP A 90 7.31 -14.73 4.09
C TRP A 90 6.26 -15.31 5.04
N ALA A 91 5.20 -14.58 5.34
CA ALA A 91 4.09 -15.10 6.14
C ALA A 91 3.54 -16.39 5.51
N THR A 92 3.38 -16.40 4.18
CA THR A 92 2.90 -17.58 3.44
C THR A 92 3.86 -18.77 3.59
N ILE A 93 5.16 -18.55 3.41
CA ILE A 93 6.19 -19.59 3.55
C ILE A 93 6.20 -20.14 4.98
N LEU A 94 6.29 -19.27 5.99
CA LEU A 94 6.38 -19.66 7.40
C LEU A 94 5.13 -20.41 7.86
N ILE A 95 3.93 -19.98 7.46
CA ILE A 95 2.68 -20.68 7.76
C ILE A 95 2.67 -22.08 7.12
N GLN A 96 3.17 -22.22 5.90
CA GLN A 96 3.24 -23.51 5.21
C GLN A 96 4.21 -24.49 5.90
N GLU A 97 5.31 -23.99 6.45
CA GLU A 97 6.30 -24.79 7.20
C GLU A 97 5.83 -25.17 8.61
N HIS A 98 4.80 -24.51 9.15
CA HIS A 98 4.25 -24.73 10.50
C HIS A 98 2.75 -25.07 10.44
N PRO A 99 2.38 -26.33 10.11
CA PRO A 99 0.99 -26.74 9.92
C PRO A 99 0.07 -26.44 11.12
N GLU A 100 0.58 -26.54 12.34
CA GLU A 100 -0.15 -26.20 13.57
C GLU A 100 -0.52 -24.72 13.64
N VAL A 101 0.35 -23.83 13.18
CA VAL A 101 0.08 -22.39 13.07
C VAL A 101 -0.99 -22.15 12.01
N PHE A 102 -0.88 -22.80 10.85
CA PHE A 102 -1.90 -22.73 9.81
C PHE A 102 -3.27 -23.19 10.31
N GLN A 103 -3.37 -24.35 10.96
CA GLN A 103 -4.64 -24.86 11.46
C GLN A 103 -5.28 -23.91 12.46
N LYS A 104 -4.49 -23.31 13.35
CA LYS A 104 -4.99 -22.37 14.35
C LYS A 104 -5.45 -21.04 13.73
N ALA A 105 -4.69 -20.49 12.78
CA ALA A 105 -5.11 -19.31 12.04
C ALA A 105 -6.37 -19.58 11.21
N LYS A 106 -6.43 -20.73 10.54
CA LYS A 106 -7.61 -21.16 9.78
C LYS A 106 -8.84 -21.30 10.65
N ALA A 107 -8.72 -21.94 11.82
CA ALA A 107 -9.83 -22.11 12.75
C ALA A 107 -10.39 -20.75 13.22
N GLU A 108 -9.52 -19.77 13.50
CA GLU A 108 -9.95 -18.40 13.80
C GLU A 108 -10.77 -17.80 12.64
N GLN A 109 -10.29 -17.93 11.40
CA GLN A 109 -11.00 -17.40 10.23
C GLN A 109 -12.35 -18.10 10.02
N GLU A 110 -12.42 -19.41 10.23
CA GLU A 110 -13.67 -20.18 10.15
C GLU A 110 -14.69 -19.75 11.21
N GLU A 111 -14.26 -19.46 12.45
CA GLU A 111 -15.15 -18.97 13.51
C GLU A 111 -15.66 -17.54 13.25
N ILE A 112 -14.85 -16.68 12.63
CA ILE A 112 -15.31 -15.37 12.15
C ILE A 112 -16.37 -15.56 11.06
N LEU A 113 -16.12 -16.45 10.09
CA LEU A 113 -17.05 -16.73 9.00
C LEU A 113 -18.37 -17.34 9.48
N LYS A 114 -18.37 -18.24 10.48
CA LYS A 114 -19.60 -18.81 11.05
C LYS A 114 -20.52 -17.77 11.69
N ARG A 115 -19.94 -16.70 12.24
CA ARG A 115 -20.69 -15.59 12.87
C ARG A 115 -21.17 -14.55 11.86
N ARG A 116 -20.71 -14.62 10.61
CA ARG A 116 -21.07 -13.69 9.54
C ARG A 116 -22.52 -13.90 9.10
N GLN A 117 -23.26 -12.80 8.94
CA GLN A 117 -24.61 -12.85 8.37
C GLN A 117 -24.55 -13.27 6.90
N LEU A 118 -25.47 -14.14 6.46
CA LEU A 118 -25.52 -14.63 5.07
C LEU A 118 -25.68 -13.51 4.02
N THR A 119 -26.25 -12.38 4.42
CA THR A 119 -26.45 -11.19 3.57
C THR A 119 -25.20 -10.31 3.47
N GLN A 120 -24.21 -10.49 4.35
CA GLN A 120 -23.00 -9.68 4.37
C GLN A 120 -22.08 -10.07 3.20
N LYS A 121 -21.69 -9.07 2.41
CA LYS A 121 -20.69 -9.22 1.35
C LYS A 121 -19.33 -8.73 1.84
N GLY A 122 -18.31 -9.56 1.69
CA GLY A 122 -16.93 -9.21 1.99
C GLY A 122 -16.59 -9.17 3.49
N LEU A 123 -15.33 -8.81 3.75
CA LEU A 123 -14.78 -8.62 5.08
C LEU A 123 -15.10 -7.23 5.61
N THR A 124 -15.52 -7.14 6.87
CA THR A 124 -15.72 -5.85 7.55
C THR A 124 -14.54 -5.48 8.44
N LEU A 125 -14.40 -4.18 8.75
CA LEU A 125 -13.38 -3.70 9.69
C LEU A 125 -13.55 -4.31 11.10
N LYS A 126 -14.78 -4.64 11.49
CA LYS A 126 -15.06 -5.33 12.75
C LYS A 126 -14.44 -6.72 12.74
N GLU A 127 -14.72 -7.51 11.72
CA GLU A 127 -14.17 -8.87 11.57
C GLU A 127 -12.64 -8.85 11.46
N TYR A 128 -12.07 -7.89 10.74
CA TYR A 128 -10.61 -7.71 10.68
C TYR A 128 -9.98 -7.55 12.08
N ARG A 129 -10.62 -6.76 12.95
CA ARG A 129 -10.15 -6.57 14.33
C ARG A 129 -10.28 -7.80 15.22
N GLU A 130 -11.09 -8.78 14.82
CA GLU A 130 -11.25 -10.04 15.54
C GLU A 130 -10.19 -11.10 15.14
N MET A 131 -9.33 -10.81 14.15
CA MET A 131 -8.26 -11.71 13.69
C MET A 131 -7.01 -11.67 14.61
N GLU A 132 -7.20 -11.90 15.90
CA GLU A 132 -6.16 -11.73 16.92
C GLU A 132 -4.96 -12.67 16.74
N TYR A 133 -5.20 -13.92 16.39
CA TYR A 133 -4.17 -14.92 16.16
C TYR A 133 -3.46 -14.68 14.84
N LEU A 134 -4.18 -14.41 13.75
CA LEU A 134 -3.56 -14.06 12.48
C LEU A 134 -2.68 -12.81 12.63
N SER A 135 -3.09 -11.80 13.41
CA SER A 135 -2.25 -10.63 13.72
C SER A 135 -0.92 -11.05 14.36
N LYS A 136 -0.95 -11.97 15.33
CA LYS A 136 0.28 -12.49 15.97
C LYS A 136 1.17 -13.25 14.99
N VAL A 137 0.59 -13.94 14.01
CA VAL A 137 1.36 -14.60 12.95
C VAL A 137 2.09 -13.57 12.07
N ILE A 138 1.44 -12.46 11.75
CA ILE A 138 2.08 -11.35 11.03
C ILE A 138 3.17 -10.70 11.88
N ASP A 139 2.91 -10.43 13.16
CA ASP A 139 3.90 -9.87 14.09
C ASP A 139 5.14 -10.78 14.21
N GLU A 140 4.93 -12.09 14.31
CA GLU A 140 6.02 -13.07 14.38
C GLU A 140 6.77 -13.19 13.06
N THR A 141 6.06 -13.11 11.93
CA THR A 141 6.69 -13.03 10.60
C THR A 141 7.62 -11.83 10.56
N LEU A 142 7.14 -10.64 10.94
CA LEU A 142 7.95 -9.42 10.99
C LEU A 142 9.13 -9.57 11.95
N ARG A 143 8.96 -10.20 13.13
CA ARG A 143 10.05 -10.45 14.07
C ARG A 143 11.18 -11.30 13.46
N VAL A 144 10.83 -12.28 12.63
CA VAL A 144 11.79 -13.22 12.02
C VAL A 144 12.44 -12.67 10.76
N VAL A 145 11.66 -11.98 9.90
CA VAL A 145 12.10 -11.62 8.55
C VAL A 145 12.44 -10.15 8.38
N SER A 146 12.09 -9.29 9.35
CA SER A 146 12.42 -7.87 9.25
C SER A 146 13.93 -7.69 9.25
N PHE A 147 14.43 -7.28 8.08
CA PHE A 147 15.84 -7.01 7.82
C PHE A 147 16.33 -5.70 8.45
N SER A 148 15.47 -4.95 9.15
CA SER A 148 15.88 -3.69 9.79
C SER A 148 16.73 -3.94 11.04
N LEU A 149 18.02 -4.21 10.82
CA LEU A 149 19.08 -4.12 11.83
C LEU A 149 19.40 -2.67 12.22
N MET A 150 18.93 -1.68 11.44
CA MET A 150 19.04 -0.24 11.72
C MET A 150 17.79 0.50 11.26
N VAL A 151 17.46 1.55 12.01
CA VAL A 151 16.47 2.58 11.65
C VAL A 151 17.27 3.75 11.07
N PHE A 152 16.95 4.20 9.86
CA PHE A 152 17.52 5.41 9.27
C PHE A 152 16.77 6.65 9.74
#